data_AF-F5A8F6-F1
#
_entry.id   AF-F5A8F6-F1
#
_cell.length_a   1.000
_cell.length_b   1.000
_cell.length_c   1.000
_cell.angle_alpha   90.00
_cell.angle_beta   90.00
_cell.angle_gamma   90.00
#
_symmetry.space_group_name_H-M   'P 1'
#
loop_
_entity.id
_entity.type
_entity.pdbx_description
1 polymer ?
#
loop_
_entity_poly.entity_id
_entity_poly.type
_entity_poly.pdbx_seq_one_letter_code
_entity_poly.pdbx_strand_id
1 'polypeptide(L)'
;MGTKTTVIVGHHQLAKEVLIKKGKDFSGRPQVTTLDILSNNRKGIAFADYGAHWQLHRRLAMATFALFKDGDQKLEKIICQEISTLCDMLAT
;
A
#
# COMPACT_ATOMS: atom_id res chain seq x y z
N MET A 1 19.12 0.33 -16.97
CA MET A 1 20.58 0.45 -16.68
C MET A 1 21.18 -0.94 -16.72
N GLY A 2 22.07 -1.20 -17.69
CA GLY A 2 22.30 -2.57 -18.18
C GLY A 2 21.11 -3.05 -19.02
N THR A 3 20.77 -4.34 -18.95
CA THR A 3 19.68 -4.95 -19.73
C THR A 3 18.26 -4.54 -19.31
N LYS A 4 18.11 -3.84 -18.18
CA LYS A 4 16.80 -3.41 -17.66
C LYS A 4 16.33 -2.11 -18.31
N THR A 5 15.17 -2.16 -18.96
CA THR A 5 14.45 -1.00 -19.51
C THR A 5 13.54 -0.38 -18.45
N THR A 6 13.41 0.94 -18.46
CA THR A 6 12.50 1.70 -17.57
C THR A 6 11.82 2.79 -18.36
N VAL A 7 10.52 2.93 -18.18
CA VAL A 7 9.68 3.93 -18.88
C VAL A 7 9.18 4.94 -17.86
N ILE A 8 9.31 6.23 -18.18
CA ILE A 8 8.84 7.34 -17.34
C ILE A 8 7.57 7.90 -17.96
N VAL A 9 6.47 7.90 -17.20
CA VAL A 9 5.18 8.43 -17.64
C VAL A 9 5.01 9.84 -17.09
N GLY A 10 5.10 10.84 -17.96
CA GLY A 10 5.01 12.27 -17.60
C GLY A 10 3.67 12.94 -17.88
N HIS A 11 2.62 12.18 -18.25
CA HIS A 11 1.32 12.74 -18.63
C HIS A 11 0.16 12.00 -17.96
N HIS A 12 -0.82 12.75 -17.43
CA HIS A 12 -1.89 12.17 -16.60
C HIS A 12 -2.80 11.19 -17.35
N GLN A 13 -3.03 11.41 -18.66
CA GLN A 13 -3.84 10.48 -19.47
C GLN A 13 -3.14 9.12 -19.61
N LEU A 14 -1.82 9.13 -19.82
CA LEU A 14 -1.01 7.92 -19.90
C LEU A 14 -0.91 7.24 -18.53
N ALA A 15 -0.81 8.01 -17.44
CA ALA A 15 -0.83 7.46 -16.08
C ALA A 15 -2.16 6.73 -15.78
N LYS A 16 -3.30 7.28 -16.19
CA LYS A 16 -4.60 6.60 -16.08
C LYS A 16 -4.67 5.34 -16.94
N GLU A 17 -4.05 5.34 -18.13
CA GLU A 17 -3.95 4.13 -18.95
C GLU A 17 -3.20 3.03 -18.21
N VAL A 18 -2.01 3.33 -17.67
CA VAL A 18 -1.15 2.37 -16.97
C VAL A 18 -1.79 1.87 -15.66
N LEU A 19 -2.34 2.77 -14.85
CA LEU A 19 -2.81 2.44 -13.49
C LEU A 19 -4.25 1.91 -13.44
N ILE A 20 -5.11 2.33 -14.37
CA ILE A 20 -6.55 2.03 -14.35
C ILE A 20 -6.93 1.15 -15.53
N LYS A 21 -6.81 1.66 -16.76
CA LYS A 21 -7.30 0.97 -17.97
C LYS A 21 -6.59 -0.37 -18.19
N LYS A 22 -5.27 -0.39 -18.00
CA LYS A 22 -4.38 -1.55 -18.09
C LYS A 22 -3.75 -1.89 -16.74
N GLY A 23 -4.44 -1.55 -15.64
CA GLY A 23 -3.90 -1.69 -14.29
C GLY A 23 -3.43 -3.11 -13.93
N LYS A 24 -4.09 -4.14 -14.47
CA LYS A 24 -3.65 -5.54 -14.29
C LYS A 24 -2.35 -5.84 -15.00
N ASP A 25 -2.17 -5.34 -16.23
CA ASP A 25 -0.97 -5.57 -17.05
C ASP A 25 0.28 -4.96 -16.38
N PHE A 26 0.12 -3.82 -15.71
CA PHE A 26 1.20 -3.09 -15.02
C PHE A 26 1.17 -3.24 -13.49
N SER A 27 0.47 -4.25 -12.97
CA SER A 27 0.30 -4.44 -11.52
C SER A 27 1.54 -5.00 -10.81
N GLY A 28 2.51 -5.53 -11.56
CA GLY A 28 3.73 -6.13 -11.02
C GLY A 28 4.64 -5.14 -10.28
N ARG A 29 5.63 -5.68 -9.57
CA ARG A 29 6.66 -4.89 -8.87
C ARG A 29 8.07 -5.31 -9.28
N PRO A 30 8.95 -4.37 -9.63
CA PRO A 30 10.32 -4.70 -9.99
C PRO A 30 11.07 -5.27 -8.77
N GLN A 31 11.85 -6.32 -8.99
CA GLN A 31 12.74 -6.84 -7.96
C GLN A 31 13.99 -5.96 -7.84
N VAL A 32 14.24 -5.49 -6.62
CA VAL A 32 15.39 -4.66 -6.24
C VAL A 32 15.93 -5.19 -4.92
N THR A 33 17.25 -5.44 -4.83
CA THR A 33 17.89 -6.07 -3.66
C THR A 33 17.54 -5.40 -2.34
N THR A 34 17.54 -4.07 -2.30
CA THR A 34 17.17 -3.32 -1.08
C THR A 34 15.74 -3.61 -0.64
N LEU A 35 14.81 -3.74 -1.60
CA LEU A 35 13.41 -4.04 -1.30
C LEU A 35 13.22 -5.51 -0.91
N ASP A 36 14.04 -6.43 -1.43
CA ASP A 36 14.00 -7.83 -1.01
C ASP A 36 14.38 -7.97 0.47
N ILE A 37 15.43 -7.28 0.92
CA ILE A 37 15.82 -7.25 2.34
C ILE A 37 14.70 -6.64 3.18
N LEU A 38 14.20 -5.46 2.79
CA LEU A 38 13.15 -4.75 3.54
C LEU A 38 11.85 -5.55 3.66
N SER A 39 11.48 -6.28 2.61
CA SER A 39 10.18 -6.98 2.51
C SER A 39 10.26 -8.46 2.82
N ASN A 40 11.36 -8.95 3.40
CA ASN A 40 11.58 -10.38 3.68
C ASN A 40 11.38 -11.25 2.43
N ASN A 41 12.06 -10.88 1.35
CA ASN A 41 12.02 -11.51 0.03
C ASN A 41 10.65 -11.35 -0.67
N ARG A 42 10.20 -10.10 -0.85
CA ARG A 42 8.96 -9.72 -1.56
C ARG A 42 7.67 -10.24 -0.93
N LYS A 43 7.63 -10.34 0.41
CA LYS A 43 6.41 -10.63 1.18
C LYS A 43 5.65 -9.33 1.49
N GLY A 44 4.51 -9.45 2.18
CA GLY A 44 3.63 -8.33 2.48
C GLY A 44 2.79 -7.89 1.27
N ILE A 45 2.58 -6.58 1.12
CA ILE A 45 1.66 -6.01 0.11
C ILE A 45 2.36 -4.99 -0.81
N ALA A 46 3.07 -4.00 -0.28
CA ALA A 46 3.57 -2.88 -1.09
C ALA A 46 4.63 -3.28 -2.14
N PHE A 47 5.54 -4.19 -1.76
CA PHE A 47 6.67 -4.66 -2.57
C PHE A 47 6.52 -6.11 -3.04
N ALA A 48 5.40 -6.76 -2.70
CA ALA A 48 5.08 -8.07 -3.24
C ALA A 48 4.66 -7.94 -4.71
N ASP A 49 5.12 -8.87 -5.54
CA ASP A 49 4.76 -8.91 -6.94
C ASP A 49 3.30 -9.34 -7.13
N TYR A 50 2.71 -9.01 -8.27
CA TYR A 50 1.33 -9.36 -8.54
C TYR A 50 1.16 -10.88 -8.62
N GLY A 51 0.28 -11.42 -7.79
CA GLY A 51 0.02 -12.85 -7.71
C GLY A 51 -0.86 -13.20 -6.52
N ALA A 52 -1.11 -14.50 -6.31
CA ALA A 52 -2.03 -15.00 -5.29
C ALA A 52 -1.68 -14.51 -3.87
N HIS A 53 -0.38 -14.48 -3.53
CA HIS A 53 0.11 -13.97 -2.25
C HIS A 53 -0.31 -12.51 -2.01
N TRP A 54 0.02 -11.62 -2.94
CA TRP A 54 -0.35 -10.21 -2.87
C TRP A 54 -1.87 -10.01 -2.83
N GLN A 55 -2.62 -10.72 -3.67
CA GLN A 55 -4.08 -10.62 -3.75
C GLN A 55 -4.73 -11.00 -2.41
N LEU A 56 -4.28 -12.10 -1.79
CA LEU A 56 -4.81 -12.58 -0.53
C LEU A 56 -4.55 -11.58 0.60
N HIS A 57 -3.30 -11.17 0.80
CA HIS A 57 -2.94 -10.24 1.88
C HIS A 57 -3.59 -8.87 1.70
N ARG A 58 -3.66 -8.35 0.47
CA ARG A 58 -4.36 -7.09 0.19
C ARG A 58 -5.85 -7.19 0.52
N ARG A 59 -6.51 -8.29 0.14
CA ARG A 59 -7.93 -8.51 0.44
C ARG A 59 -8.16 -8.58 1.96
N LEU A 60 -7.33 -9.31 2.69
CA LEU A 60 -7.44 -9.41 4.14
C LEU A 60 -7.23 -8.07 4.83
N ALA A 61 -6.18 -7.31 4.46
CA ALA A 61 -5.94 -5.99 5.04
C ALA A 61 -7.11 -5.03 4.80
N MET A 62 -7.66 -5.00 3.59
CA MET A 62 -8.86 -4.21 3.28
C MET A 62 -10.09 -4.67 4.07
N ALA A 63 -10.26 -5.98 4.25
CA ALA A 63 -11.34 -6.53 5.07
C ALA A 63 -11.19 -6.16 6.55
N THR A 64 -9.97 -6.12 7.07
CA THR A 64 -9.70 -5.67 8.44
C THR A 64 -10.12 -4.21 8.62
N PHE A 65 -9.79 -3.31 7.69
CA PHE A 65 -10.25 -1.91 7.77
C PHE A 65 -11.77 -1.78 7.79
N ALA A 66 -12.50 -2.69 7.13
CA ALA A 66 -13.96 -2.68 7.15
C ALA A 66 -14.55 -2.95 8.55
N LEU A 67 -13.81 -3.63 9.45
CA LEU A 67 -14.25 -3.87 10.83
C LEU A 67 -14.29 -2.58 11.67
N PHE A 68 -13.50 -1.57 11.30
CA PHE A 68 -13.40 -0.29 12.02
C PHE A 68 -14.34 0.79 11.47
N LYS A 69 -15.28 0.42 10.59
CA LYS A 69 -16.17 1.37 9.93
C LYS A 69 -17.15 2.01 10.92
N ASP A 70 -17.76 1.21 11.79
CA ASP A 70 -18.83 1.60 12.70
C ASP A 70 -18.65 0.89 14.06
N GLY A 71 -19.46 1.23 15.07
CA GLY A 71 -19.43 0.60 16.40
C GLY A 71 -18.43 1.23 17.37
N ASP A 72 -18.06 0.48 18.41
CA ASP A 72 -17.19 1.00 19.49
C ASP A 72 -15.74 1.13 19.07
N GLN A 73 -15.29 0.27 18.16
CA GLN A 73 -13.97 0.38 17.52
C GLN A 73 -14.01 1.23 16.25
N LYS A 74 -14.94 2.18 16.12
CA LYS A 74 -14.96 3.12 14.99
C LYS A 74 -13.59 3.81 14.88
N LEU A 75 -13.01 3.81 13.67
CA LEU A 75 -11.65 4.30 13.44
C LEU A 75 -11.45 5.74 13.93
N GLU A 76 -12.48 6.59 13.79
CA GLU A 76 -12.49 7.97 14.31
C GLU A 76 -12.26 8.03 15.82
N LYS A 77 -12.90 7.16 16.62
CA LYS A 77 -12.75 7.14 18.08
C LYS A 77 -11.32 6.81 18.47
N ILE A 78 -10.71 5.82 17.80
CA ILE A 78 -9.32 5.41 18.03
C ILE A 78 -8.37 6.58 17.70
N ILE A 79 -8.56 7.22 16.54
CA ILE A 79 -7.71 8.35 16.11
C ILE A 79 -7.83 9.52 17.10
N CYS A 80 -9.04 9.92 17.49
CA CYS A 80 -9.24 11.02 18.42
C CYS A 80 -8.64 10.74 19.81
N GLN A 81 -8.70 9.49 20.29
CA GLN A 81 -8.09 9.11 21.57
C GLN A 81 -6.57 9.29 21.57
N GLU A 82 -5.89 8.84 20.50
CA GLU A 82 -4.45 9.02 20.35
C GLU A 82 -4.07 10.50 20.17
N ILE A 83 -4.90 11.27 19.44
CA ILE A 83 -4.72 12.72 19.28
C ILE A 83 -4.83 13.43 20.64
N SER A 84 -5.83 13.12 21.46
CA SER A 84 -5.97 13.71 22.80
C SER A 84 -4.74 13.43 23.66
N THR A 85 -4.28 12.17 23.67
CA THR A 85 -3.06 11.78 24.41
C THR A 85 -1.83 12.53 23.93
N LEU A 86 -1.68 12.72 22.62
CA LEU A 86 -0.59 13.50 22.03
C LEU A 86 -0.69 14.98 22.38
N CYS A 87 -1.88 15.57 22.35
CA CYS A 87 -2.09 16.98 22.72
C CYS A 87 -1.74 17.23 24.20
N ASP A 88 -2.15 16.34 25.10
CA ASP A 88 -1.81 16.45 26.53
C ASP A 88 -0.29 16.36 26.76
N MET A 89 0.39 15.49 26.02
CA MET A 89 1.86 15.39 26.04
C MET A 89 2.52 16.68 25.56
N LEU A 90 2.02 17.30 24.49
CA LEU A 90 2.56 18.54 23.93
C LEU A 90 2.28 19.78 24.80
N ALA A 91 1.26 19.71 25.67
CA ALA A 91 0.90 20.79 26.58
C ALA A 91 1.74 20.81 27.87
N THR A 92 2.59 19.80 28.09
CA THR A 92 3.54 19.70 29.22
C THR A 92 4.93 20.17 28.78
#